data_AF-A0A6Y4H1Z6-F1
#
_entry.id   AF-A0A6Y4H1Z6-F1
#
_cell.length_a   1.000
_cell.length_b   1.000
_cell.length_c   1.000
_cell.angle_alpha   90.00
_cell.angle_beta   90.00
_cell.angle_gamma   90.00
#
_symmetry.space_group_name_H-M   'P 1'
#
loop_
_entity.id
_entity.type
_entity.pdbx_description
1 polymer ?
#
loop_
_entity_poly.entity_id
_entity_poly.type
_entity_poly.pdbx_seq_one_letter_code
_entity_poly.pdbx_strand_id
1 'polypeptide(L)'
;MSELGNLETTVTGKIKRFNNGGGYYYTTVVSPAADAYSFPPVIRIKSKKSLGRVGDEIADIHCRITGYERSFPYTDKQTGEQSRGFNVDMLLELLE
;
A
#
# COMPACT_ATOMS: atom_id res chain seq x y z
N MET A 1 -19.07 6.80 -20.05
CA MET A 1 -17.99 5.93 -19.56
C MET A 1 -16.77 6.83 -19.48
N SER A 2 -16.26 7.15 -18.29
CA SER A 2 -15.18 8.13 -18.16
C SER A 2 -13.90 7.61 -18.82
N GLU A 3 -13.25 8.42 -19.64
CA GLU A 3 -11.94 8.16 -20.27
C GLU A 3 -10.76 8.21 -19.27
N LEU A 4 -11.04 7.95 -17.99
CA LEU A 4 -9.99 7.87 -16.98
C LEU A 4 -9.35 6.48 -17.12
N GLY A 5 -8.11 6.44 -17.60
CA GLY A 5 -7.35 5.21 -17.73
C GLY A 5 -7.24 4.44 -16.41
N ASN A 6 -6.96 3.14 -16.49
CA ASN A 6 -6.77 2.31 -15.31
C ASN A 6 -5.55 2.80 -14.52
N LEU A 7 -5.72 3.07 -13.22
CA LEU A 7 -4.61 3.44 -12.35
C LEU A 7 -3.88 2.17 -11.88
N GLU A 8 -2.86 1.77 -12.62
CA GLU A 8 -2.12 0.52 -12.45
C GLU A 8 -0.60 0.77 -12.38
N THR A 9 0.13 -0.14 -11.75
CA THR A 9 1.58 -0.05 -11.55
C THR A 9 2.21 -1.43 -11.39
N THR A 10 3.52 -1.54 -11.54
CA THR A 10 4.27 -2.77 -11.26
C THR A 10 5.10 -2.62 -9.98
N VAL A 11 5.21 -3.71 -9.22
CA VAL A 11 5.95 -3.73 -7.96
C VAL A 11 7.06 -4.77 -7.99
N THR A 12 8.26 -4.31 -7.64
CA THR A 12 9.45 -5.13 -7.45
C THR A 12 10.01 -4.86 -6.06
N GLY A 13 10.40 -5.91 -5.33
CA GLY A 13 10.98 -5.77 -4.01
C GLY A 13 11.03 -7.06 -3.21
N LYS A 14 11.34 -6.93 -1.92
CA LYS A 14 11.51 -8.07 -1.00
C LYS A 14 10.35 -8.18 -0.03
N ILE A 15 9.81 -9.39 0.15
CA ILE A 15 8.72 -9.66 1.09
C ILE A 15 9.25 -9.54 2.53
N LYS A 16 8.70 -8.57 3.28
CA LYS A 16 9.08 -8.31 4.68
C LYS A 16 8.18 -9.05 5.68
N ARG A 17 6.89 -9.15 5.37
CA ARG A 17 5.88 -9.83 6.19
C ARG A 17 4.62 -10.03 5.37
N PHE A 18 3.77 -10.95 5.81
CA PHE A 18 2.42 -11.08 5.28
C PHE A 18 1.43 -11.30 6.43
N ASN A 19 0.17 -10.98 6.18
CA ASN A 19 -0.96 -11.30 7.06
C ASN A 19 -2.10 -11.83 6.20
N ASN A 20 -2.89 -12.76 6.74
CA ASN A 20 -4.03 -13.35 6.07
C ASN A 20 -5.30 -12.96 6.83
N GLY A 21 -6.32 -12.49 6.12
CA GLY A 21 -7.58 -12.07 6.73
C GLY A 21 -8.69 -11.93 5.70
N GLY A 22 -9.92 -12.29 6.09
CA GLY A 22 -11.10 -12.15 5.22
C GLY A 22 -11.00 -12.88 3.88
N GLY A 23 -10.22 -13.98 3.81
CA GLY A 23 -9.98 -14.74 2.57
C GLY A 23 -8.93 -14.14 1.64
N TYR A 24 -8.24 -13.06 2.04
CA TYR A 24 -7.17 -12.43 1.27
C TYR A 24 -5.81 -12.52 1.95
N TYR A 25 -4.77 -12.44 1.14
CA TYR A 25 -3.38 -12.31 1.55
C TYR A 25 -2.98 -10.84 1.45
N TYR A 26 -2.36 -10.31 2.50
CA TYR A 26 -1.82 -8.97 2.56
C TYR A 26 -0.31 -9.03 2.72
N THR A 27 0.41 -8.93 1.61
CA THR A 27 1.87 -9.02 1.55
C THR A 27 2.47 -7.63 1.68
N THR A 28 3.39 -7.43 2.62
CA THR A 28 4.18 -6.21 2.76
C THR A 28 5.53 -6.39 2.09
N VAL A 29 5.83 -5.52 1.14
CA VAL A 29 7.03 -5.54 0.30
C VAL A 29 7.84 -4.27 0.58
N VAL A 30 9.15 -4.41 0.68
CA VAL A 30 10.08 -3.27 0.66
C VAL A 30 10.68 -3.21 -0.73
N SER A 31 10.41 -2.12 -1.44
CA SER A 31 10.92 -1.88 -2.78
C SER A 31 12.24 -1.11 -2.73
N PRO A 32 13.07 -1.17 -3.78
CA PRO A 32 14.26 -0.34 -3.88
C PRO A 32 13.94 1.15 -3.70
N ALA A 33 14.83 1.88 -3.04
CA ALA A 33 14.74 3.33 -2.98
C ALA A 33 14.98 3.92 -4.39
N ALA A 34 14.38 5.07 -4.67
CA ALA A 34 14.58 5.78 -5.94
C ALA A 34 16.03 6.26 -6.12
N ASP A 35 16.72 6.55 -5.01
CA ASP A 35 18.10 7.03 -4.94
C ASP A 35 18.71 6.72 -3.55
N ALA A 36 19.98 7.09 -3.35
CA ALA A 36 20.76 6.78 -2.14
C ALA A 36 20.33 7.54 -0.86
N TYR A 37 19.53 8.59 -0.99
CA TYR A 37 19.06 9.44 0.13
C TYR A 37 17.58 9.22 0.43
N SER A 38 16.85 8.52 -0.44
CA SER A 38 15.44 8.18 -0.30
C SER A 38 15.24 6.95 0.58
N PHE A 39 14.18 6.96 1.40
CA PHE A 39 13.77 5.78 2.14
C PHE A 39 13.12 4.74 1.19
N PRO A 40 13.47 3.44 1.33
CA PRO A 40 12.81 2.37 0.59
C PRO A 40 11.28 2.38 0.82
N PRO A 41 10.46 2.43 -0.24
CA PRO A 41 9.02 2.41 -0.07
C PRO A 41 8.55 1.07 0.51
N VAL A 42 7.58 1.16 1.42
CA VAL A 42 6.93 -0.01 2.04
C VAL A 42 5.52 -0.11 1.49
N ILE A 43 5.28 -1.17 0.72
CA ILE A 43 4.06 -1.33 -0.07
C ILE A 43 3.27 -2.51 0.48
N ARG A 44 1.95 -2.37 0.56
CA ARG A 44 1.05 -3.47 0.91
C ARG A 44 0.27 -3.91 -0.33
N ILE A 45 0.37 -5.20 -0.66
CA ILE A 45 -0.32 -5.82 -1.80
C ILE A 45 -1.37 -6.80 -1.25
N LYS A 46 -2.62 -6.61 -1.67
CA LYS A 46 -3.74 -7.52 -1.45
C LYS A 46 -3.83 -8.49 -2.63
N SER A 47 -3.95 -9.78 -2.34
CA SER A 47 -4.07 -10.83 -3.35
C SER A 47 -4.94 -11.99 -2.88
N LYS A 48 -5.44 -12.81 -3.82
CA LYS A 48 -6.20 -14.05 -3.50
C LYS A 48 -5.30 -15.25 -3.17
N LYS A 49 -4.02 -15.18 -3.56
CA LYS A 49 -2.99 -16.18 -3.33
C LYS A 49 -1.77 -15.57 -2.67
N SER A 50 -0.99 -16.40 -1.98
CA SER A 50 0.32 -15.98 -1.47
C SER A 50 1.24 -15.55 -2.61
N LEU A 51 1.99 -14.47 -2.41
CA LEU A 51 3.03 -14.00 -3.34
C LEU A 51 4.39 -14.66 -3.08
N GLY A 52 4.57 -15.34 -1.94
CA GLY A 52 5.83 -15.96 -1.56
C GLY A 52 5.99 -16.05 -0.04
N ARG A 53 7.23 -16.19 0.41
CA ARG A 53 7.64 -16.24 1.81
C ARG A 53 8.41 -14.97 2.20
N VAL A 54 8.53 -14.74 3.50
CA VAL A 54 9.39 -13.66 4.01
C VAL A 54 10.83 -13.90 3.55
N GLY A 55 11.44 -12.89 2.96
CA GLY A 55 12.78 -12.96 2.38
C GLY A 55 12.79 -13.20 0.88
N ASP A 56 11.70 -13.66 0.27
CA ASP A 56 11.62 -13.84 -1.18
C ASP A 56 11.57 -12.48 -1.89
N GLU A 57 12.14 -12.45 -3.09
CA GLU A 57 12.06 -11.32 -4.01
C GLU A 57 10.90 -11.54 -4.99
N ILE A 58 10.16 -10.47 -5.26
CA ILE A 58 9.12 -10.42 -6.28
C ILE A 58 9.54 -9.39 -7.32
N ALA A 59 9.26 -9.65 -8.59
CA ALA A 59 9.58 -8.77 -9.70
C ALA A 59 8.35 -8.53 -10.56
N ASP A 60 8.16 -7.27 -10.96
CA ASP A 60 7.19 -6.80 -11.94
C ASP A 60 5.75 -7.27 -11.67
N ILE A 61 5.38 -7.34 -10.39
CA ILE A 61 4.03 -7.73 -9.99
C ILE A 61 3.04 -6.62 -10.35
N HIS A 62 2.19 -6.89 -11.34
CA HIS A 62 1.19 -5.95 -11.81
C HIS A 62 0.05 -5.79 -10.79
N CYS A 63 -0.16 -4.55 -10.35
CA CYS A 63 -1.17 -4.20 -9.38
C CYS A 63 -2.01 -3.02 -9.85
N ARG A 64 -3.26 -2.97 -9.38
CA ARG A 64 -4.08 -1.77 -9.38
C ARG A 64 -3.78 -0.96 -8.13
N ILE A 65 -3.66 0.36 -8.28
CA ILE A 65 -3.56 1.28 -7.15
C ILE A 65 -4.95 1.50 -6.58
N THR A 66 -5.07 1.29 -5.27
CA THR A 66 -6.30 1.42 -4.50
C THR A 66 -5.97 2.11 -3.17
N GLY A 67 -6.99 2.35 -2.37
CA GLY A 67 -6.87 2.96 -1.07
C GLY A 67 -8.20 3.51 -0.61
N TYR A 68 -8.21 4.02 0.60
CA TYR A 68 -9.35 4.75 1.13
C TYR A 68 -8.86 5.85 2.06
N GLU A 69 -9.63 6.93 2.12
CA GLU A 69 -9.43 7.97 3.11
C GLU A 69 -10.19 7.60 4.38
N ARG A 70 -9.54 7.79 5.52
CA ARG A 70 -10.17 7.71 6.83
C ARG A 70 -9.99 9.02 7.55
N SER A 71 -11.08 9.52 8.11
CA SER A 71 -11.02 10.69 8.96
C SER A 71 -10.92 10.33 10.44
N PHE A 72 -10.35 11.21 11.23
CA PHE A 72 -10.32 11.09 12.69
C PHE A 72 -10.53 12.46 13.35
N PRO A 73 -11.13 12.51 14.56
CA PRO A 73 -11.20 13.76 15.31
C PRO A 73 -9.78 14.21 15.66
N TYR A 74 -9.50 15.49 15.44
CA TYR A 74 -8.23 16.12 15.75
C TYR A 74 -8.48 17.34 16.62
N THR A 75 -7.68 17.51 17.67
CA THR A 75 -7.75 18.69 18.52
C THR A 75 -6.45 19.44 18.40
N ASP A 76 -6.53 20.71 18.03
CA ASP A 76 -5.37 21.59 18.00
C ASP A 76 -4.85 21.78 19.43
N LYS A 77 -3.57 21.46 19.65
CA LYS A 77 -2.97 21.50 20.99
C LYS A 77 -2.69 22.92 21.50
N GLN A 78 -2.64 23.91 20.63
CA GLN A 78 -2.39 25.31 20.98
C GLN A 78 -3.71 26.07 21.24
N THR A 79 -4.74 25.83 20.43
CA THR A 79 -6.01 26.59 20.53
C THR A 79 -7.13 25.82 21.23
N GLY A 80 -7.05 24.48 21.32
CA GLY A 80 -8.12 23.62 21.84
C GLY A 80 -9.27 23.40 20.86
N GLU A 81 -9.18 23.92 19.63
CA GLU A 81 -10.21 23.78 18.61
C GLU A 81 -10.31 22.33 18.11
N GLN A 82 -11.54 21.83 17.99
CA GLN A 82 -11.83 20.52 17.42
C GLN A 82 -11.98 20.63 15.90
N SER A 83 -11.22 19.83 15.18
CA SER A 83 -11.24 19.72 13.72
C SER A 83 -11.21 18.24 13.29
N ARG A 84 -11.12 18.00 11.99
CA ARG A 84 -11.10 16.67 11.38
C ARG A 84 -9.77 16.47 10.66
N GLY A 85 -9.01 15.49 11.11
CA GLY A 85 -7.83 15.00 10.39
C GLY A 85 -8.22 13.95 9.36
N PHE A 86 -7.41 13.81 8.32
CA PHE A 86 -7.59 12.82 7.25
C PHE A 86 -6.28 12.06 7.03
N ASN A 87 -6.39 10.74 6.98
CA ASN A 87 -5.30 9.85 6.58
C ASN A 87 -5.73 9.09 5.33
N VAL A 88 -4.80 8.94 4.38
CA VAL A 88 -5.01 8.12 3.20
C VAL A 88 -4.24 6.81 3.39
N ASP A 89 -4.97 5.71 3.49
CA ASP A 89 -4.40 4.37 3.51
C ASP A 89 -4.30 3.87 2.06
N MET A 90 -3.10 3.96 1.47
CA MET A 90 -2.85 3.42 0.12
C MET A 90 -2.65 1.90 0.17
N LEU A 91 -3.23 1.20 -0.79
CA LEU A 91 -3.13 -0.25 -0.94
C LEU A 91 -2.95 -0.59 -2.42
N LEU A 92 -2.27 -1.69 -2.71
CA LEU A 92 -2.25 -2.25 -4.06
C LEU A 92 -3.05 -3.55 -4.10
N GLU A 93 -3.79 -3.78 -5.17
CA GLU A 93 -4.49 -5.03 -5.42
C GLU A 93 -3.87 -5.74 -6.62
N LEU A 94 -3.47 -6.99 -6.43
CA LEU A 94 -2.88 -7.81 -7.47
C LEU A 94 -3.87 -7.98 -8.63
N LEU A 95 -3.41 -7.72 -9.85
CA LEU A 95 -4.12 -8.07 -11.07
C LEU A 95 -3.67 -9.47 -11.51
N GLU A 96 -4.63 -10.38 -11.68
CA GLU A 96 -4.42 -11.79 -12.07
C GLU A 96 -4.44 -11.97 -13.58
#